data_AF-A0A9W6UC68-F1
#
_entry.id   AF-A0A9W6UC68-F1
#
_cell.length_a   1.000
_cell.length_b   1.000
_cell.length_c   1.000
_cell.angle_alpha   90.00
_cell.angle_beta   90.00
_cell.angle_gamma   90.00
#
_symmetry.space_group_name_H-M   'P 1'
#
loop_
_entity.id
_entity.type
_entity.pdbx_description
1 polymer ?
#
loop_
_entity_poly.entity_id
_entity_poly.type
_entity_poly.pdbx_seq_one_letter_code
_entity_poly.pdbx_strand_id
1 'polypeptide(L)'
;MCYMRPPYNLPQLTQLAIYARKLSRCPADIKIPKMVKILHTSFALAALAWCGIVSAEDLCSITPSSYSSAKTTYPQFATALETVENYSIAAWYTDGLSDTGRSTMLSSLTSQCSEDSRMTITVYGIPNKDCAAGLSSGGSVTSTSGYQSFLSELTSAVGNRKVLYVVEPDAVGLLANGGCGESAGYLDNLKVAVAALSANANAQLYVDVGYWLLADSTNAAKVATIINELSASGTLKGVTINTSNYRSNDECATYCTNFQTAMGSTNMTCVVDTSRNYNGSPSSDWCNVKTAGIGKPPTSETGISNIDYFMWIKPPGESDGICTDTSYSSESLTGVTAGSFYEEGFRALWDQGYFVSEQGMSTISGSTSQTSSQTGAQTSNQTSSQTQTTTGGNSVDQTASVGQDYDSSTQSGTGTVASADIISSQSSTTTPTTATATPTATTSTPTPTTATPVATTAAPTPATATTSTTTSQTSVSCKAKKRLRKL
;
A
#
# COMPACT_ATOMS: atom_id res chain seq x y z
N MET A 1 -56.77 7.64 -30.47
CA MET A 1 -56.48 6.26 -30.00
C MET A 1 -55.13 6.37 -29.29
N CYS A 2 -54.99 6.35 -27.95
CA CYS A 2 -55.53 5.41 -26.94
C CYS A 2 -55.09 3.96 -27.26
N TYR A 3 -54.51 3.16 -26.35
CA TYR A 3 -54.32 3.33 -24.89
C TYR A 3 -53.26 2.32 -24.35
N MET A 4 -52.56 2.68 -23.25
CA MET A 4 -52.14 1.82 -22.10
C MET A 4 -51.22 0.56 -22.18
N ARG A 5 -50.26 0.49 -21.22
CA ARG A 5 -49.67 -0.69 -20.51
C ARG A 5 -50.77 -1.36 -19.60
N PRO A 6 -50.63 -2.50 -18.84
CA PRO A 6 -49.45 -3.16 -18.21
C PRO A 6 -49.58 -4.73 -18.20
N PRO A 7 -49.19 -5.56 -17.18
CA PRO A 7 -48.31 -5.42 -16.00
C PRO A 7 -47.27 -6.56 -15.75
N TYR A 8 -46.54 -6.44 -14.62
CA TYR A 8 -45.62 -7.40 -14.00
C TYR A 8 -46.34 -8.60 -13.31
N ASN A 9 -45.60 -9.71 -13.09
CA ASN A 9 -45.58 -10.43 -11.80
C ASN A 9 -44.45 -11.48 -11.67
N LEU A 10 -43.84 -11.56 -10.48
CA LEU A 10 -43.02 -12.67 -9.93
C LEU A 10 -43.85 -13.34 -8.79
N PRO A 11 -43.33 -14.33 -8.02
CA PRO A 11 -42.63 -15.57 -8.38
C PRO A 11 -43.27 -16.83 -7.72
N GLN A 12 -42.83 -18.05 -8.05
CA GLN A 12 -42.99 -19.19 -7.14
C GLN A 12 -41.75 -20.10 -7.08
N LEU A 13 -41.46 -20.56 -5.86
CA LEU A 13 -40.33 -21.40 -5.45
C LEU A 13 -40.68 -22.91 -5.56
N THR A 14 -39.64 -23.73 -5.35
CA THR A 14 -39.65 -25.19 -5.09
C THR A 14 -39.95 -26.13 -6.26
N GLN A 15 -38.94 -26.95 -6.61
CA GLN A 15 -39.01 -28.39 -6.95
C GLN A 15 -37.61 -28.87 -7.40
N LEU A 16 -36.75 -29.30 -6.47
CA LEU A 16 -35.48 -29.96 -6.79
C LEU A 16 -35.02 -30.85 -5.61
N ALA A 17 -35.76 -31.94 -5.35
CA ALA A 17 -35.46 -32.88 -4.27
C ALA A 17 -36.01 -34.31 -4.52
N ILE A 18 -35.68 -34.94 -5.66
CA ILE A 18 -35.99 -36.35 -5.91
C ILE A 18 -34.79 -37.07 -6.56
N TYR A 19 -33.94 -37.70 -5.75
CA TYR A 19 -33.07 -38.79 -6.21
C TYR A 19 -32.67 -39.76 -5.08
N ALA A 20 -33.63 -40.55 -4.60
CA ALA A 20 -33.32 -41.70 -3.72
C ALA A 20 -34.41 -42.80 -3.78
N ARG A 21 -33.95 -44.06 -3.76
CA ARG A 21 -34.69 -45.34 -3.55
C ARG A 21 -35.53 -45.91 -4.71
N LYS A 22 -35.00 -46.98 -5.31
CA LYS A 22 -35.64 -48.32 -5.27
C LYS A 22 -34.68 -49.43 -5.72
N LEU A 23 -34.50 -50.47 -4.88
CA LEU A 23 -34.33 -51.89 -5.24
C LEU A 23 -34.37 -52.77 -3.97
N SER A 24 -34.63 -54.08 -4.12
CA SER A 24 -35.18 -55.00 -3.08
C SER A 24 -34.58 -56.44 -3.20
N ARG A 25 -34.94 -57.52 -2.46
CA ARG A 25 -36.13 -57.82 -1.61
C ARG A 25 -35.94 -59.08 -0.69
N CYS A 26 -35.98 -58.94 0.65
CA CYS A 26 -36.33 -60.01 1.63
C CYS A 26 -35.38 -61.27 1.72
N PRO A 27 -35.63 -62.27 2.61
CA PRO A 27 -35.68 -62.18 4.08
C PRO A 27 -34.99 -63.39 4.82
N ALA A 28 -35.00 -63.40 6.18
CA ALA A 28 -35.24 -64.55 7.10
C ALA A 28 -34.36 -64.59 8.38
N ASP A 29 -34.93 -65.18 9.44
CA ASP A 29 -34.44 -65.27 10.83
C ASP A 29 -33.16 -66.08 11.09
N ILE A 30 -32.50 -65.84 12.24
CA ILE A 30 -32.05 -66.88 13.20
C ILE A 30 -31.67 -66.26 14.58
N LYS A 31 -31.79 -67.06 15.65
CA LYS A 31 -31.77 -66.65 17.07
C LYS A 31 -30.37 -66.48 17.69
N ILE A 32 -30.31 -65.63 18.72
CA ILE A 32 -29.16 -65.43 19.62
C ILE A 32 -29.05 -66.56 20.67
N PRO A 33 -27.83 -67.05 20.97
CA PRO A 33 -27.46 -67.49 22.32
C PRO A 33 -26.34 -66.65 22.94
N LYS A 34 -26.16 -66.76 24.26
CA LYS A 34 -25.36 -65.86 25.11
C LYS A 34 -23.86 -66.21 25.17
N MET A 35 -23.05 -65.15 25.34
CA MET A 35 -21.77 -65.09 26.07
C MET A 35 -20.64 -66.06 25.71
N VAL A 36 -19.50 -65.51 25.27
CA VAL A 36 -18.21 -65.59 25.99
C VAL A 36 -17.36 -64.37 25.57
N LYS A 37 -16.58 -63.80 26.49
CA LYS A 37 -15.64 -62.71 26.22
C LYS A 37 -14.46 -63.22 25.38
N ILE A 38 -13.94 -62.42 24.45
CA ILE A 38 -12.50 -62.12 24.33
C ILE A 38 -12.31 -60.82 23.52
N LEU A 39 -11.45 -59.98 24.08
CA LEU A 39 -10.92 -58.72 23.57
C LEU A 39 -10.34 -58.84 22.15
N HIS A 40 -10.74 -57.98 21.19
CA HIS A 40 -9.90 -57.56 20.05
C HIS A 40 -10.34 -56.21 19.46
N THR A 41 -9.44 -55.22 19.54
CA THR A 41 -9.24 -54.08 18.62
C THR A 41 -10.46 -53.28 18.09
N SER A 42 -10.74 -52.15 18.73
CA SER A 42 -11.46 -51.02 18.11
C SER A 42 -10.57 -50.35 17.06
N PHE A 43 -10.93 -50.44 15.77
CA PHE A 43 -10.31 -49.66 14.69
C PHE A 43 -11.35 -49.33 13.60
N ALA A 44 -12.20 -48.35 13.85
CA ALA A 44 -13.11 -47.77 12.86
C ALA A 44 -13.56 -46.34 13.26
N LEU A 45 -13.63 -45.45 12.26
CA LEU A 45 -14.14 -44.07 12.32
C LEU A 45 -13.38 -43.07 13.20
N ALA A 46 -12.22 -42.64 12.71
CA ALA A 46 -11.68 -41.29 12.93
C ALA A 46 -11.17 -40.72 11.60
N ALA A 47 -12.06 -40.56 10.63
CA ALA A 47 -11.73 -40.06 9.29
C ALA A 47 -12.20 -38.62 9.10
N LEU A 48 -11.27 -37.69 9.37
CA LEU A 48 -11.08 -36.43 8.64
C LEU A 48 -12.33 -35.60 8.29
N ALA A 49 -12.75 -34.77 9.25
CA ALA A 49 -13.24 -33.43 8.96
C ALA A 49 -12.22 -32.41 9.52
N TRP A 50 -10.95 -32.53 9.11
CA TRP A 50 -9.93 -31.51 9.38
C TRP A 50 -10.15 -30.36 8.39
N CYS A 51 -11.29 -29.69 8.52
CA CYS A 51 -11.49 -28.38 7.95
C CYS A 51 -10.55 -27.47 8.74
N GLY A 52 -9.32 -27.31 8.26
CA GLY A 52 -8.40 -26.33 8.80
C GLY A 52 -9.11 -24.99 8.71
N ILE A 53 -9.41 -24.40 9.85
CA ILE A 53 -9.76 -22.98 9.90
C ILE A 53 -8.47 -22.28 9.48
N VAL A 54 -8.40 -21.92 8.20
CA VAL A 54 -7.39 -20.99 7.71
C VAL A 54 -7.82 -19.65 8.27
N SER A 55 -7.37 -19.34 9.49
CA SER A 55 -7.52 -18.00 10.04
C SER A 55 -6.88 -17.01 9.08
N ALA A 56 -7.52 -15.85 8.89
CA ALA A 56 -6.87 -14.69 8.30
C ALA A 56 -5.44 -14.53 8.86
N GLU A 57 -4.48 -14.23 8.00
CA GLU A 57 -3.12 -13.98 8.46
C GLU A 57 -3.06 -12.61 9.12
N ASP A 58 -2.73 -12.58 10.41
CA ASP A 58 -2.60 -11.35 11.20
C ASP A 58 -1.53 -10.44 10.59
N LEU A 59 -1.95 -9.31 10.02
CA LEU A 59 -1.07 -8.23 9.60
C LEU A 59 -0.65 -7.43 10.82
N CYS A 60 0.63 -7.06 10.89
CA CYS A 60 1.17 -6.26 11.98
C CYS A 60 2.04 -5.11 11.45
N SER A 61 2.04 -4.02 12.23
CA SER A 61 2.87 -2.84 11.98
C SER A 61 3.11 -2.08 13.29
N ILE A 62 3.75 -0.91 13.19
CA ILE A 62 3.87 0.09 14.26
C ILE A 62 2.88 1.24 14.05
N THR A 63 2.42 1.84 15.14
CA THR A 63 1.61 3.07 15.11
C THR A 63 2.35 4.21 14.41
N PRO A 64 1.71 4.98 13.51
CA PRO A 64 2.28 6.21 12.96
C PRO A 64 2.70 7.19 14.05
N SER A 65 3.90 7.76 13.93
CA SER A 65 4.44 8.70 14.93
C SER A 65 3.57 9.95 15.10
N SER A 66 2.88 10.35 14.03
CA SER A 66 1.92 11.45 13.96
C SER A 66 0.71 11.27 14.89
N TYR A 67 0.31 10.04 15.22
CA TYR A 67 -0.89 9.77 16.02
C TYR A 67 -0.70 10.05 17.51
N SER A 68 0.50 9.83 18.06
CA SER A 68 0.75 10.03 19.50
C SER A 68 0.68 11.51 19.90
N SER A 69 1.22 12.40 19.06
CA SER A 69 1.05 13.84 19.22
C SER A 69 -0.39 14.26 18.93
N ALA A 70 -1.03 13.72 17.89
CA ALA A 70 -2.43 14.02 17.56
C ALA A 70 -3.41 13.73 18.71
N LYS A 71 -3.29 12.60 19.41
CA LYS A 71 -4.13 12.28 20.59
C LYS A 71 -3.95 13.28 21.74
N THR A 72 -2.77 13.87 21.86
CA THR A 72 -2.46 14.87 22.88
C THR A 72 -2.99 16.26 22.50
N THR A 73 -2.81 16.67 21.25
CA THR A 73 -3.25 17.98 20.71
C THR A 73 -4.76 18.04 20.49
N TYR A 74 -5.37 16.90 20.11
CA TYR A 74 -6.79 16.79 19.75
C TYR A 74 -7.47 15.66 20.55
N PRO A 75 -7.69 15.80 21.88
CA PRO A 75 -8.26 14.73 22.71
C PRO A 75 -9.62 14.21 22.25
N GLN A 76 -10.41 15.02 21.55
CA GLN A 76 -11.69 14.60 20.94
C GLN A 76 -11.53 13.56 19.81
N PHE A 77 -10.30 13.29 19.35
CA PHE A 77 -9.98 12.23 18.39
C PHE A 77 -9.43 10.97 19.05
N ALA A 78 -9.17 10.97 20.37
CA ALA A 78 -8.46 9.88 21.04
C ALA A 78 -9.09 8.51 20.76
N THR A 79 -10.41 8.35 20.97
CA THR A 79 -11.13 7.09 20.69
C THR A 79 -11.08 6.67 19.22
N ALA A 80 -11.11 7.62 18.28
CA ALA A 80 -11.01 7.33 16.85
C ALA A 80 -9.61 6.85 16.48
N LEU A 81 -8.57 7.54 16.98
CA LEU A 81 -7.16 7.17 16.78
C LEU A 81 -6.82 5.83 17.43
N GLU A 82 -7.24 5.61 18.68
CA GLU A 82 -7.12 4.31 19.37
C GLU A 82 -7.85 3.19 18.62
N THR A 83 -8.94 3.50 17.88
CA THR A 83 -9.64 2.51 17.06
C THR A 83 -8.83 2.13 15.82
N VAL A 84 -8.28 3.10 15.07
CA VAL A 84 -7.44 2.80 13.89
C VAL A 84 -6.09 2.18 14.27
N GLU A 85 -5.54 2.50 15.45
CA GLU A 85 -4.32 1.89 15.99
C GLU A 85 -4.42 0.39 16.28
N ASN A 86 -5.63 -0.18 16.41
CA ASN A 86 -5.82 -1.63 16.55
C ASN A 86 -5.61 -2.39 15.22
N TYR A 87 -5.34 -1.69 14.11
CA TYR A 87 -5.18 -2.28 12.79
C TYR A 87 -3.80 -1.96 12.18
N SER A 88 -3.36 -2.82 11.26
CA SER A 88 -2.06 -2.69 10.60
C SER A 88 -2.02 -1.52 9.59
N ILE A 89 -1.43 -0.40 9.98
CA ILE A 89 -1.06 0.71 9.07
C ILE A 89 0.38 0.48 8.60
N ALA A 90 0.64 0.31 7.31
CA ALA A 90 1.93 -0.10 6.79
C ALA A 90 3.08 0.83 7.24
N ALA A 91 4.19 0.26 7.72
CA ALA A 91 5.30 1.04 8.22
C ALA A 91 6.16 1.55 7.04
N TRP A 92 6.29 2.87 6.89
CA TRP A 92 7.05 3.49 5.79
C TRP A 92 8.56 3.48 6.07
N TYR A 93 9.25 2.53 5.46
CA TYR A 93 10.71 2.47 5.43
C TYR A 93 11.20 3.35 4.27
N THR A 94 11.54 4.60 4.58
CA THR A 94 11.93 5.61 3.60
C THR A 94 13.30 6.20 3.87
N ASP A 95 14.01 6.58 2.81
CA ASP A 95 15.33 7.23 2.87
C ASP A 95 15.25 8.72 3.26
N GLY A 96 14.03 9.26 3.40
CA GLY A 96 13.76 10.53 4.07
C GLY A 96 13.95 10.47 5.60
N LEU A 97 13.89 9.27 6.20
CA LEU A 97 14.28 9.06 7.59
C LEU A 97 15.81 9.03 7.70
N SER A 98 16.32 9.66 8.77
CA SER A 98 17.72 9.49 9.17
C SER A 98 18.05 8.04 9.51
N ASP A 99 19.33 7.66 9.47
CA ASP A 99 19.78 6.29 9.78
C ASP A 99 19.30 5.83 11.17
N THR A 100 19.33 6.70 12.17
CA THR A 100 18.77 6.44 13.50
C THR A 100 17.25 6.25 13.46
N GLY A 101 16.54 7.03 12.63
CA GLY A 101 15.09 6.90 12.44
C GLY A 101 14.71 5.56 11.82
N ARG A 102 15.40 5.15 10.74
CA ARG A 102 15.22 3.84 10.09
C ARG A 102 15.55 2.69 11.03
N SER A 103 16.69 2.73 11.70
CA SER A 103 17.09 1.72 12.69
C SER A 103 16.10 1.60 13.86
N THR A 104 15.58 2.74 14.35
CA THR A 104 14.55 2.78 15.40
C THR A 104 13.22 2.18 14.92
N MET A 105 12.77 2.54 13.72
CA MET A 105 11.58 2.01 13.08
C MET A 105 11.66 0.49 12.91
N LEU A 106 12.77 -0.02 12.35
CA LEU A 106 13.02 -1.45 12.19
C LEU A 106 13.07 -2.20 13.53
N SER A 107 13.74 -1.64 14.53
CA SER A 107 13.81 -2.22 15.88
C SER A 107 12.44 -2.24 16.57
N SER A 108 11.64 -1.19 16.39
CA SER A 108 10.29 -1.08 16.95
C SER A 108 9.32 -2.05 16.28
N LEU A 109 9.38 -2.19 14.96
CA LEU A 109 8.55 -3.12 14.19
C LEU A 109 8.89 -4.58 14.53
N THR A 110 10.18 -4.92 14.55
CA THR A 110 10.61 -6.29 14.84
C THR A 110 10.40 -6.69 16.31
N SER A 111 10.36 -5.76 17.26
CA SER A 111 10.06 -6.06 18.67
C SER A 111 8.57 -6.10 19.01
N GLN A 112 7.73 -5.33 18.33
CA GLN A 112 6.28 -5.28 18.60
C GLN A 112 5.49 -6.34 17.82
N CYS A 113 5.88 -6.63 16.58
CA CYS A 113 5.22 -7.69 15.82
C CYS A 113 5.69 -9.08 16.28
N SER A 114 4.74 -10.02 16.41
CA SER A 114 5.03 -11.41 16.77
C SER A 114 5.66 -12.16 15.58
N GLU A 115 6.34 -13.27 15.85
CA GLU A 115 6.92 -14.13 14.79
C GLU A 115 5.86 -14.81 13.90
N ASP A 116 4.64 -14.97 14.42
CA ASP A 116 3.52 -15.56 13.67
C ASP A 116 2.78 -14.54 12.79
N SER A 117 2.82 -13.26 13.15
CA SER A 117 2.23 -12.15 12.37
C SER A 117 3.07 -11.79 11.14
N ARG A 118 2.42 -11.25 10.10
CA ARG A 118 3.10 -10.70 8.92
C ARG A 118 3.33 -9.21 9.09
N MET A 119 4.58 -8.79 9.20
CA MET A 119 4.94 -7.36 9.22
C MET A 119 4.58 -6.70 7.88
N THR A 120 4.03 -5.49 7.90
CA THR A 120 3.68 -4.73 6.69
C THR A 120 4.60 -3.52 6.53
N ILE A 121 5.33 -3.45 5.41
CA ILE A 121 6.36 -2.43 5.19
C ILE A 121 6.19 -1.82 3.79
N THR A 122 6.10 -0.50 3.73
CA THR A 122 6.22 0.27 2.48
C THR A 122 7.69 0.64 2.30
N VAL A 123 8.33 0.15 1.24
CA VAL A 123 9.71 0.49 0.88
C VAL A 123 9.66 1.69 -0.05
N TYR A 124 10.22 2.82 0.36
CA TYR A 124 10.14 4.09 -0.38
C TYR A 124 11.48 4.86 -0.34
N GLY A 125 12.43 4.42 -1.14
CA GLY A 125 13.79 4.98 -1.18
C GLY A 125 14.51 4.81 -2.52
N ILE A 126 13.79 4.58 -3.63
CA ILE A 126 14.39 4.47 -4.95
C ILE A 126 15.14 5.77 -5.34
N PRO A 127 16.34 5.69 -5.95
CA PRO A 127 17.04 6.89 -6.41
C PRO A 127 16.19 7.71 -7.39
N ASN A 128 16.21 9.03 -7.25
CA ASN A 128 15.39 9.95 -8.05
C ASN A 128 13.87 9.70 -7.92
N LYS A 129 13.39 9.25 -6.75
CA LYS A 129 11.95 9.06 -6.48
C LYS A 129 11.12 10.33 -6.68
N ASP A 130 9.82 10.15 -6.93
CA ASP A 130 8.86 11.22 -7.26
C ASP A 130 9.43 12.17 -8.34
N CYS A 131 9.85 11.59 -9.46
CA CYS A 131 10.39 12.34 -10.59
C CYS A 131 9.33 13.17 -11.35
N ALA A 132 8.08 13.18 -10.88
CA ALA A 132 6.91 13.74 -11.53
C ALA A 132 6.32 14.93 -10.78
N ALA A 133 5.91 14.75 -9.52
CA ALA A 133 5.30 15.80 -8.70
C ALA A 133 6.35 16.55 -7.87
N GLY A 134 7.44 15.89 -7.49
CA GLY A 134 8.57 16.48 -6.76
C GLY A 134 8.29 16.81 -5.29
N LEU A 135 7.13 16.46 -4.77
CA LEU A 135 6.71 16.71 -3.38
C LEU A 135 7.45 15.84 -2.37
N SER A 136 7.91 14.66 -2.81
CA SER A 136 8.74 13.74 -2.05
C SER A 136 10.02 13.35 -2.80
N SER A 137 10.60 14.23 -3.62
CA SER A 137 11.84 13.94 -4.36
C SER A 137 13.12 14.00 -3.53
N GLY A 138 13.05 14.49 -2.29
CA GLY A 138 14.19 14.52 -1.36
C GLY A 138 14.41 13.19 -0.63
N GLY A 139 15.66 12.91 -0.28
CA GLY A 139 16.05 11.71 0.46
C GLY A 139 17.57 11.48 0.49
N SER A 140 18.02 10.49 1.26
CA SER A 140 19.43 10.14 1.41
C SER A 140 19.97 9.21 0.31
N VAL A 141 19.11 8.52 -0.44
CA VAL A 141 19.48 7.55 -1.48
C VAL A 141 19.50 8.21 -2.86
N THR A 142 20.71 8.42 -3.37
CA THR A 142 20.97 9.13 -4.65
C THR A 142 21.63 8.27 -5.73
N SER A 143 21.83 6.97 -5.47
CA SER A 143 22.49 6.03 -6.39
C SER A 143 22.09 4.58 -6.13
N THR A 144 22.24 3.71 -7.13
CA THR A 144 21.94 2.27 -7.01
C THR A 144 22.75 1.58 -5.91
N SER A 145 24.02 1.97 -5.68
CA SER A 145 24.82 1.44 -4.56
C SER A 145 24.32 1.92 -3.19
N GLY A 146 23.82 3.15 -3.12
CA GLY A 146 23.10 3.65 -1.94
C GLY A 146 21.82 2.86 -1.70
N TYR A 147 21.05 2.60 -2.75
CA TYR A 147 19.80 1.82 -2.67
C TYR A 147 20.03 0.36 -2.26
N GLN A 148 21.08 -0.28 -2.77
CA GLN A 148 21.53 -1.61 -2.31
C GLN A 148 21.85 -1.62 -0.82
N SER A 149 22.48 -0.56 -0.31
CA SER A 149 22.82 -0.43 1.11
C SER A 149 21.57 -0.19 1.99
N PHE A 150 20.66 0.67 1.52
CA PHE A 150 19.35 0.94 2.13
C PHE A 150 18.47 -0.31 2.22
N LEU A 151 18.41 -1.11 1.15
CA LEU A 151 17.71 -2.40 1.12
C LEU A 151 18.40 -3.42 2.04
N SER A 152 19.75 -3.46 2.06
CA SER A 152 20.51 -4.38 2.91
C SER A 152 20.28 -4.13 4.41
N GLU A 153 20.07 -2.89 4.84
CA GLU A 153 19.67 -2.56 6.22
C GLU A 153 18.30 -3.19 6.55
N LEU A 154 17.30 -2.97 5.70
CA LEU A 154 15.95 -3.53 5.82
C LEU A 154 15.93 -5.07 5.84
N THR A 155 16.57 -5.72 4.87
CA THR A 155 16.56 -7.19 4.77
C THR A 155 17.33 -7.84 5.93
N SER A 156 18.37 -7.17 6.46
CA SER A 156 19.11 -7.68 7.62
C SER A 156 18.29 -7.62 8.90
N ALA A 157 17.49 -6.57 9.09
CA ALA A 157 16.63 -6.43 10.27
C ALA A 157 15.40 -7.36 10.22
N VAL A 158 14.78 -7.51 9.04
CA VAL A 158 13.62 -8.41 8.86
C VAL A 158 14.03 -9.88 8.83
N GLY A 159 15.21 -10.21 8.29
CA GLY A 159 15.71 -11.57 8.20
C GLY A 159 14.74 -12.50 7.47
N ASN A 160 14.45 -13.66 8.07
CA ASN A 160 13.53 -14.66 7.51
C ASN A 160 12.08 -14.53 8.03
N ARG A 161 11.70 -13.39 8.63
CA ARG A 161 10.38 -13.22 9.22
C ARG A 161 9.29 -13.07 8.14
N LYS A 162 8.03 -13.36 8.50
CA LYS A 162 6.91 -13.08 7.62
C LYS A 162 6.78 -11.57 7.39
N VAL A 163 6.77 -11.16 6.13
CA VAL A 163 6.66 -9.75 5.75
C VAL A 163 5.83 -9.60 4.47
N LEU A 164 5.09 -8.50 4.36
CA LEU A 164 4.48 -8.00 3.13
C LEU A 164 5.18 -6.69 2.78
N TYR A 165 5.81 -6.65 1.61
CA TYR A 165 6.45 -5.46 1.09
C TYR A 165 5.58 -4.82 0.00
N VAL A 166 5.19 -3.57 0.22
CA VAL A 166 4.73 -2.64 -0.81
C VAL A 166 5.98 -1.93 -1.33
N VAL A 167 6.36 -2.17 -2.58
CA VAL A 167 7.66 -1.75 -3.11
C VAL A 167 7.51 -0.54 -4.02
N GLU A 168 8.10 0.58 -3.58
CA GLU A 168 8.28 1.85 -4.30
C GLU A 168 7.00 2.39 -4.96
N PRO A 169 6.10 3.01 -4.15
CA PRO A 169 4.93 3.77 -4.63
C PRO A 169 5.15 4.50 -5.97
N ASP A 170 4.23 4.28 -6.91
CA ASP A 170 4.19 4.82 -8.27
C ASP A 170 5.35 4.46 -9.22
N ALA A 171 6.40 3.78 -8.76
CA ALA A 171 7.61 3.59 -9.58
C ALA A 171 7.32 2.82 -10.88
N VAL A 172 6.44 1.81 -10.87
CA VAL A 172 6.02 1.13 -12.11
C VAL A 172 5.08 2.02 -12.94
N GLY A 173 4.22 2.82 -12.32
CA GLY A 173 3.32 3.75 -13.01
C GLY A 173 4.07 4.83 -13.80
N LEU A 174 5.06 5.46 -13.16
CA LEU A 174 5.92 6.50 -13.75
C LEU A 174 6.92 5.95 -14.79
N LEU A 175 7.20 4.65 -14.75
CA LEU A 175 8.00 3.94 -15.76
C LEU A 175 7.15 3.50 -16.98
N ALA A 176 5.94 2.97 -16.75
CA ALA A 176 5.13 2.29 -17.76
C ALA A 176 4.68 3.16 -18.95
N ASN A 177 4.73 4.49 -18.85
CA ASN A 177 4.24 5.38 -19.91
C ASN A 177 5.32 6.18 -20.65
N GLY A 178 6.59 5.73 -20.62
CA GLY A 178 7.72 6.54 -21.11
C GLY A 178 7.88 7.84 -20.31
N GLY A 179 7.49 7.78 -19.04
CA GLY A 179 7.56 8.90 -18.10
C GLY A 179 8.98 9.06 -17.55
N CYS A 180 9.10 9.96 -16.57
CA CYS A 180 10.38 10.28 -15.94
C CYS A 180 11.09 9.06 -15.35
N GLY A 181 10.37 7.98 -15.00
CA GLY A 181 10.90 6.75 -14.41
C GLY A 181 11.94 6.04 -15.28
N GLU A 182 11.87 6.15 -16.61
CA GLU A 182 12.89 5.61 -17.52
C GLU A 182 14.22 6.36 -17.33
N SER A 183 14.20 7.69 -17.46
CA SER A 183 15.37 8.55 -17.26
C SER A 183 15.91 8.55 -15.82
N ALA A 184 15.05 8.27 -14.85
CA ALA A 184 15.39 8.15 -13.43
C ALA A 184 16.05 6.80 -13.08
N GLY A 185 16.03 5.82 -13.98
CA GLY A 185 16.60 4.49 -13.78
C GLY A 185 15.73 3.56 -12.91
N TYR A 186 14.41 3.74 -12.90
CA TYR A 186 13.53 2.99 -12.00
C TYR A 186 13.54 1.49 -12.29
N LEU A 187 13.55 1.07 -13.56
CA LEU A 187 13.52 -0.35 -13.94
C LEU A 187 14.67 -1.16 -13.30
N ASP A 188 15.90 -0.66 -13.40
CA ASP A 188 17.07 -1.38 -12.89
C ASP A 188 17.14 -1.36 -11.35
N ASN A 189 16.72 -0.27 -10.70
CA ASN A 189 16.62 -0.24 -9.24
C ASN A 189 15.46 -1.13 -8.72
N LEU A 190 14.32 -1.20 -9.41
CA LEU A 190 13.23 -2.13 -9.07
C LEU A 190 13.68 -3.61 -9.19
N LYS A 191 14.50 -3.97 -10.20
CA LYS A 191 15.13 -5.31 -10.26
C LYS A 191 15.99 -5.59 -9.04
N VAL A 192 16.78 -4.61 -8.60
CA VAL A 192 17.58 -4.70 -7.36
C VAL A 192 16.69 -4.90 -6.12
N ALA A 193 15.58 -4.17 -6.01
CA ALA A 193 14.62 -4.34 -4.92
C ALA A 193 13.99 -5.73 -4.90
N VAL A 194 13.49 -6.22 -6.04
CA VAL A 194 12.89 -7.56 -6.16
C VAL A 194 13.91 -8.65 -5.82
N ALA A 195 15.14 -8.56 -6.31
CA ALA A 195 16.20 -9.52 -6.02
C ALA A 195 16.58 -9.53 -4.52
N ALA A 196 16.70 -8.36 -3.89
CA ALA A 196 17.07 -8.26 -2.47
C ALA A 196 15.96 -8.71 -1.53
N LEU A 197 14.74 -8.22 -1.72
CA LEU A 197 13.63 -8.46 -0.78
C LEU A 197 13.05 -9.88 -0.90
N SER A 198 13.01 -10.45 -2.12
CA SER A 198 12.50 -11.82 -2.32
C SER A 198 13.49 -12.93 -1.92
N ALA A 199 14.71 -12.58 -1.50
CA ALA A 199 15.64 -13.52 -0.90
C ALA A 199 15.12 -14.12 0.43
N ASN A 200 14.23 -13.41 1.13
CA ASN A 200 13.47 -13.96 2.24
C ASN A 200 12.30 -14.80 1.70
N ALA A 201 12.39 -16.13 1.85
CA ALA A 201 11.35 -17.07 1.39
C ALA A 201 9.97 -16.91 2.06
N ASN A 202 9.87 -16.16 3.16
CA ASN A 202 8.61 -15.83 3.83
C ASN A 202 8.05 -14.45 3.45
N ALA A 203 8.73 -13.70 2.57
CA ALA A 203 8.26 -12.41 2.07
C ALA A 203 7.16 -12.58 1.02
N GLN A 204 6.16 -11.70 1.05
CA GLN A 204 5.25 -11.47 -0.07
C GLN A 204 5.58 -10.09 -0.65
N LEU A 205 5.85 -10.04 -1.95
CA LEU A 205 6.24 -8.82 -2.66
C LEU A 205 5.13 -8.36 -3.59
N TYR A 206 4.79 -7.07 -3.51
CA TYR A 206 3.90 -6.38 -4.43
C TYR A 206 4.54 -5.04 -4.81
N VAL A 207 4.85 -4.87 -6.09
CA VAL A 207 5.40 -3.60 -6.61
C VAL A 207 4.27 -2.63 -6.91
N ASP A 208 4.43 -1.36 -6.56
CA ASP A 208 3.37 -0.40 -6.73
C ASP A 208 3.31 0.18 -8.16
N VAL A 209 2.09 0.34 -8.66
CA VAL A 209 1.78 0.76 -10.04
C VAL A 209 1.03 2.10 -10.08
N GLY A 210 0.59 2.62 -8.94
CA GLY A 210 -0.59 3.49 -8.89
C GLY A 210 -1.87 2.75 -9.32
N TYR A 211 -2.95 3.47 -9.63
CA TYR A 211 -4.17 2.87 -10.21
C TYR A 211 -4.41 3.25 -11.68
N TRP A 212 -3.98 4.45 -12.10
CA TRP A 212 -4.39 5.04 -13.39
C TRP A 212 -3.86 4.27 -14.61
N LEU A 213 -2.73 3.56 -14.49
CA LEU A 213 -2.22 2.65 -15.53
C LEU A 213 -3.10 1.40 -15.73
N LEU A 214 -3.88 1.00 -14.73
CA LEU A 214 -4.71 -0.23 -14.76
C LEU A 214 -6.20 0.07 -14.99
N ALA A 215 -6.59 1.34 -14.98
CA ALA A 215 -7.91 1.81 -15.41
C ALA A 215 -8.16 1.61 -16.91
N ASP A 216 -7.11 1.56 -17.74
CA ASP A 216 -7.20 1.23 -19.17
C ASP A 216 -6.40 -0.03 -19.55
N SER A 217 -6.99 -0.84 -20.42
CA SER A 217 -6.43 -2.11 -20.89
C SER A 217 -5.14 -1.97 -21.71
N THR A 218 -4.95 -0.87 -22.45
CA THR A 218 -3.73 -0.62 -23.24
C THR A 218 -2.56 -0.31 -22.33
N ASN A 219 -2.79 0.49 -21.29
CA ASN A 219 -1.79 0.81 -20.28
C ASN A 219 -1.48 -0.39 -19.38
N ALA A 220 -2.47 -1.24 -19.07
CA ALA A 220 -2.24 -2.48 -18.33
C ALA A 220 -1.27 -3.44 -19.04
N ALA A 221 -1.26 -3.48 -20.39
CA ALA A 221 -0.27 -4.25 -21.15
C ALA A 221 1.18 -3.75 -21.00
N LYS A 222 1.37 -2.43 -20.83
CA LYS A 222 2.69 -1.83 -20.54
C LYS A 222 3.18 -2.23 -19.15
N VAL A 223 2.29 -2.14 -18.15
CA VAL A 223 2.55 -2.63 -16.78
C VAL A 223 2.92 -4.11 -16.81
N ALA A 224 2.12 -4.95 -17.46
CA ALA A 224 2.38 -6.39 -17.55
C ALA A 224 3.75 -6.72 -18.17
N THR A 225 4.22 -5.92 -19.12
CA THR A 225 5.56 -6.05 -19.70
C THR A 225 6.65 -5.84 -18.64
N ILE A 226 6.54 -4.77 -17.85
CA ILE A 226 7.49 -4.46 -16.76
C ILE A 226 7.42 -5.52 -15.67
N ILE A 227 6.22 -5.94 -15.24
CA ILE A 227 6.04 -6.95 -14.19
C ILE A 227 6.66 -8.30 -14.58
N ASN A 228 6.57 -8.70 -15.85
CA ASN A 228 7.26 -9.89 -16.35
C ASN A 228 8.79 -9.75 -16.27
N GLU A 229 9.36 -8.58 -16.57
CA GLU A 229 10.80 -8.32 -16.47
C GLU A 229 11.29 -8.29 -15.00
N LEU A 230 10.51 -7.67 -14.10
CA LEU A 230 10.81 -7.68 -12.67
C LEU A 230 10.74 -9.09 -12.07
N SER A 231 9.78 -9.91 -12.50
CA SER A 231 9.62 -11.32 -12.08
C SER A 231 10.79 -12.22 -12.49
N ALA A 232 11.63 -11.79 -13.46
CA ALA A 232 12.86 -12.49 -13.79
C ALA A 232 14.00 -12.25 -12.76
N SER A 233 13.86 -11.25 -11.88
CA SER A 233 14.86 -10.88 -10.88
C SER A 233 14.63 -11.51 -9.50
N GLY A 234 13.46 -12.12 -9.26
CA GLY A 234 13.11 -12.71 -7.97
C GLY A 234 11.61 -13.04 -7.86
N THR A 235 11.18 -13.51 -6.69
CA THR A 235 9.77 -13.88 -6.47
C THR A 235 8.92 -12.63 -6.25
N LEU A 236 7.94 -12.41 -7.14
CA LEU A 236 6.95 -11.34 -7.08
C LEU A 236 5.55 -11.96 -7.02
N LYS A 237 4.68 -11.49 -6.11
CA LYS A 237 3.32 -12.02 -5.93
C LYS A 237 2.27 -11.23 -6.70
N GLY A 238 2.56 -9.96 -7.01
CA GLY A 238 1.79 -9.16 -7.94
C GLY A 238 2.05 -7.68 -7.76
N VAL A 239 0.98 -6.88 -7.70
CA VAL A 239 1.05 -5.42 -7.68
C VAL A 239 0.29 -4.81 -6.51
N THR A 240 0.74 -3.63 -6.07
CA THR A 240 -0.03 -2.76 -5.18
C THR A 240 -0.70 -1.67 -6.01
N ILE A 241 -1.95 -1.36 -5.70
CA ILE A 241 -2.72 -0.29 -6.33
C ILE A 241 -3.42 0.59 -5.28
N ASN A 242 -3.86 1.76 -5.72
CA ASN A 242 -4.59 2.74 -4.93
C ASN A 242 -3.81 3.34 -3.73
N THR A 243 -2.50 3.07 -3.60
CA THR A 243 -1.65 3.64 -2.55
C THR A 243 -1.80 5.16 -2.45
N SER A 244 -2.17 5.65 -1.26
CA SER A 244 -2.49 7.07 -1.02
C SER A 244 -3.60 7.66 -1.90
N ASN A 245 -4.43 6.85 -2.55
CA ASN A 245 -5.52 7.30 -3.42
C ASN A 245 -6.88 6.76 -2.92
N TYR A 246 -7.94 6.98 -3.69
CA TYR A 246 -9.32 6.94 -3.18
C TYR A 246 -10.27 6.05 -3.98
N ARG A 247 -9.79 5.25 -4.94
CA ARG A 247 -10.65 4.41 -5.78
C ARG A 247 -11.38 3.35 -4.97
N SER A 248 -12.66 3.17 -5.25
CA SER A 248 -13.52 2.21 -4.55
C SER A 248 -13.03 0.76 -4.75
N ASN A 249 -13.43 -0.14 -3.85
CA ASN A 249 -13.05 -1.55 -3.94
C ASN A 249 -13.53 -2.22 -5.25
N ASP A 250 -14.67 -1.80 -5.80
CA ASP A 250 -15.23 -2.33 -7.06
C ASP A 250 -14.43 -1.86 -8.29
N GLU A 251 -13.99 -0.59 -8.29
CA GLU A 251 -13.03 -0.07 -9.28
C GLU A 251 -11.70 -0.84 -9.19
N CYS A 252 -11.14 -0.96 -7.99
CA CYS A 252 -9.89 -1.68 -7.75
C CYS A 252 -9.97 -3.14 -8.21
N ALA A 253 -11.07 -3.85 -7.91
CA ALA A 253 -11.30 -5.21 -8.38
C ALA A 253 -11.27 -5.29 -9.93
N THR A 254 -11.86 -4.30 -10.60
CA THR A 254 -11.85 -4.18 -12.07
C THR A 254 -10.43 -3.92 -12.60
N TYR A 255 -9.67 -3.01 -11.98
CA TYR A 255 -8.28 -2.71 -12.35
C TYR A 255 -7.37 -3.93 -12.17
N CYS A 256 -7.61 -4.73 -11.14
CA CYS A 256 -6.92 -6.00 -10.89
C CYS A 256 -7.30 -7.07 -11.93
N THR A 257 -8.53 -7.09 -12.43
CA THR A 257 -8.92 -7.94 -13.56
C THR A 257 -8.22 -7.51 -14.85
N ASN A 258 -8.11 -6.20 -15.11
CA ASN A 258 -7.36 -5.67 -16.25
C ASN A 258 -5.88 -6.09 -16.19
N PHE A 259 -5.24 -5.96 -15.02
CA PHE A 259 -3.88 -6.43 -14.78
C PHE A 259 -3.71 -7.94 -15.02
N GLN A 260 -4.54 -8.79 -14.41
CA GLN A 260 -4.49 -10.25 -14.61
C GLN A 260 -4.71 -10.65 -16.07
N THR A 261 -5.60 -9.94 -16.78
CA THR A 261 -5.86 -10.15 -18.20
C THR A 261 -4.63 -9.79 -19.05
N ALA A 262 -4.00 -8.65 -18.76
CA ALA A 262 -2.77 -8.22 -19.44
C ALA A 262 -1.57 -9.13 -19.16
N MET A 263 -1.47 -9.68 -17.94
CA MET A 263 -0.49 -10.71 -17.57
C MET A 263 -0.78 -12.08 -18.18
N GLY A 264 -2.01 -12.35 -18.65
CA GLY A 264 -2.45 -13.69 -19.03
C GLY A 264 -2.43 -14.69 -17.88
N SER A 265 -2.52 -14.22 -16.62
CA SER A 265 -2.26 -15.02 -15.42
C SER A 265 -3.10 -14.56 -14.24
N THR A 266 -3.79 -15.51 -13.60
CA THR A 266 -4.50 -15.29 -12.32
C THR A 266 -3.62 -15.55 -11.10
N ASN A 267 -2.36 -15.96 -11.29
CA ASN A 267 -1.43 -16.23 -10.19
C ASN A 267 -0.76 -14.95 -9.66
N MET A 268 -0.86 -13.85 -10.39
CA MET A 268 -0.49 -12.52 -9.89
C MET A 268 -1.73 -11.78 -9.44
N THR A 269 -1.66 -11.21 -8.24
CA THR A 269 -2.82 -10.65 -7.51
C THR A 269 -2.53 -9.22 -7.08
N CYS A 270 -3.57 -8.54 -6.58
CA CYS A 270 -3.43 -7.19 -6.05
C CYS A 270 -3.35 -7.15 -4.52
N VAL A 271 -2.66 -6.13 -4.03
CA VAL A 271 -2.95 -5.46 -2.75
C VAL A 271 -3.60 -4.12 -3.05
N VAL A 272 -4.61 -3.74 -2.27
CA VAL A 272 -5.34 -2.47 -2.41
C VAL A 272 -5.22 -1.65 -1.14
N ASP A 273 -4.77 -0.40 -1.27
CA ASP A 273 -4.87 0.57 -0.17
C ASP A 273 -6.34 0.96 0.04
N THR A 274 -6.88 0.64 1.21
CA THR A 274 -8.24 0.98 1.66
C THR A 274 -8.23 2.05 2.74
N SER A 275 -7.09 2.69 3.04
CA SER A 275 -6.96 3.71 4.09
C SER A 275 -7.97 4.86 4.00
N ARG A 276 -8.39 5.24 2.78
CA ARG A 276 -9.23 6.42 2.52
C ARG A 276 -10.32 6.21 1.47
N ASN A 277 -10.59 4.98 1.06
CA ASN A 277 -11.37 4.70 -0.15
C ASN A 277 -12.88 4.41 0.05
N TYR A 278 -13.44 4.64 1.23
CA TYR A 278 -14.81 4.20 1.57
C TYR A 278 -15.89 4.72 0.60
N ASN A 279 -15.86 6.01 0.29
CA ASN A 279 -16.82 6.67 -0.60
C ASN A 279 -16.36 6.74 -2.07
N GLY A 280 -15.20 6.17 -2.41
CA GLY A 280 -14.51 6.48 -3.66
C GLY A 280 -13.91 7.90 -3.66
N SER A 281 -13.62 8.41 -4.86
CA SER A 281 -13.46 9.85 -5.13
C SER A 281 -14.25 10.23 -6.39
N PRO A 282 -14.98 11.37 -6.39
CA PRO A 282 -15.77 11.82 -7.54
C PRO A 282 -14.91 12.37 -8.69
N SER A 283 -13.61 12.57 -8.47
CA SER A 283 -12.66 13.18 -9.41
C SER A 283 -11.38 12.35 -9.53
N SER A 284 -10.39 12.85 -10.28
CA SER A 284 -9.01 12.37 -10.27
C SER A 284 -8.12 13.16 -9.30
N ASP A 285 -8.69 13.91 -8.36
CA ASP A 285 -7.89 14.57 -7.32
C ASP A 285 -7.28 13.51 -6.39
N TRP A 286 -6.00 13.67 -6.08
CA TRP A 286 -5.22 12.80 -5.19
C TRP A 286 -4.84 13.51 -3.87
N CYS A 287 -4.95 14.84 -3.82
CA CYS A 287 -4.51 15.67 -2.69
C CYS A 287 -5.70 15.94 -1.75
N ASN A 288 -5.69 15.33 -0.55
CA ASN A 288 -6.67 15.54 0.54
C ASN A 288 -8.15 15.58 0.09
N VAL A 289 -8.65 14.52 -0.57
CA VAL A 289 -10.04 14.50 -1.10
C VAL A 289 -11.06 14.59 0.03
N LYS A 290 -11.93 15.59 -0.06
CA LYS A 290 -12.89 16.02 0.97
C LYS A 290 -13.98 14.99 1.27
N THR A 291 -14.45 14.29 0.25
CA THR A 291 -15.56 13.33 0.34
C THR A 291 -15.10 11.91 0.73
N ALA A 292 -13.79 11.71 0.85
CA ALA A 292 -13.19 10.43 1.23
C ALA A 292 -13.58 9.98 2.64
N GLY A 293 -13.52 8.67 2.88
CA GLY A 293 -13.80 8.06 4.18
C GLY A 293 -12.82 6.91 4.46
N ILE A 294 -12.49 6.65 5.73
CA ILE A 294 -11.65 5.50 6.10
C ILE A 294 -12.33 4.23 5.60
N GLY A 295 -11.67 3.48 4.70
CA GLY A 295 -12.23 2.29 4.07
C GLY A 295 -12.19 1.07 4.97
N LYS A 296 -12.42 -0.11 4.37
CA LYS A 296 -12.42 -1.38 5.10
C LYS A 296 -11.07 -1.61 5.79
N PRO A 297 -11.04 -2.16 7.02
CA PRO A 297 -9.79 -2.42 7.72
C PRO A 297 -8.90 -3.44 6.98
N PRO A 298 -7.58 -3.45 7.28
CA PRO A 298 -6.63 -4.39 6.70
C PRO A 298 -7.04 -5.84 6.96
N THR A 299 -7.08 -6.67 5.91
CA THR A 299 -7.44 -8.09 6.01
C THR A 299 -7.03 -8.87 4.75
N SER A 300 -6.78 -10.17 4.92
CA SER A 300 -6.69 -11.14 3.80
C SER A 300 -8.06 -11.70 3.38
N GLU A 301 -9.10 -11.52 4.19
CA GLU A 301 -10.47 -11.96 3.90
C GLU A 301 -11.23 -10.91 3.09
N THR A 302 -10.68 -10.53 1.93
CA THR A 302 -11.22 -9.46 1.07
C THR A 302 -12.59 -9.80 0.47
N GLY A 303 -12.84 -11.10 0.26
CA GLY A 303 -13.99 -11.62 -0.49
C GLY A 303 -13.88 -11.47 -2.01
N ILE A 304 -12.75 -10.96 -2.52
CA ILE A 304 -12.54 -10.64 -3.94
C ILE A 304 -11.35 -11.44 -4.47
N SER A 305 -11.60 -12.33 -5.44
CA SER A 305 -10.65 -13.40 -5.82
C SER A 305 -9.34 -12.95 -6.48
N ASN A 306 -9.20 -11.67 -6.84
CA ASN A 306 -7.98 -11.10 -7.42
C ASN A 306 -7.31 -10.05 -6.51
N ILE A 307 -7.81 -9.85 -5.28
CA ILE A 307 -7.21 -8.98 -4.26
C ILE A 307 -6.88 -9.83 -3.03
N ASP A 308 -5.59 -10.02 -2.77
CA ASP A 308 -5.11 -10.85 -1.66
C ASP A 308 -5.23 -10.16 -0.31
N TYR A 309 -5.07 -8.83 -0.28
CA TYR A 309 -5.21 -8.04 0.94
C TYR A 309 -5.84 -6.67 0.65
N PHE A 310 -6.76 -6.27 1.54
CA PHE A 310 -6.96 -4.86 1.85
C PHE A 310 -5.88 -4.45 2.85
N MET A 311 -5.30 -3.27 2.68
CA MET A 311 -4.28 -2.72 3.58
C MET A 311 -4.52 -1.22 3.79
N TRP A 312 -4.09 -0.67 4.91
CA TRP A 312 -3.94 0.78 5.05
C TRP A 312 -2.48 1.12 4.82
N ILE A 313 -2.18 1.63 3.62
CA ILE A 313 -0.79 1.91 3.21
C ILE A 313 -0.46 3.36 3.54
N LYS A 314 -1.26 4.31 3.06
CA LYS A 314 -1.27 5.67 3.60
C LYS A 314 -1.83 5.67 5.04
N PRO A 315 -1.17 6.31 6.02
CA PRO A 315 -1.78 6.51 7.34
C PRO A 315 -3.03 7.41 7.25
N PRO A 316 -4.22 6.94 7.65
CA PRO A 316 -5.43 7.76 7.63
C PRO A 316 -5.26 9.03 8.47
N GLY A 317 -5.49 10.21 7.87
CA GLY A 317 -5.35 11.50 8.56
C GLY A 317 -3.98 12.17 8.47
N GLU A 318 -2.98 11.56 7.84
CA GLU A 318 -1.78 12.31 7.43
C GLU A 318 -2.04 13.06 6.12
N SER A 319 -1.62 14.33 6.07
CA SER A 319 -1.79 15.20 4.90
C SER A 319 -1.07 14.65 3.67
N ASP A 320 -1.64 14.91 2.49
CA ASP A 320 -0.97 14.73 1.20
C ASP A 320 -0.08 15.93 0.82
N GLY A 321 -0.28 17.06 1.48
CA GLY A 321 0.39 18.32 1.19
C GLY A 321 -0.51 19.51 1.46
N ILE A 322 -0.03 20.70 1.13
CA ILE A 322 -0.78 21.95 1.38
C ILE A 322 -1.96 22.09 0.39
N CYS A 323 -1.86 21.51 -0.81
CA CYS A 323 -2.92 21.45 -1.83
C CYS A 323 -3.52 22.84 -2.22
N THR A 324 -2.69 23.88 -2.35
CA THR A 324 -3.15 25.28 -2.60
C THR A 324 -2.92 25.81 -4.02
N ASP A 325 -2.34 25.03 -4.93
CA ASP A 325 -2.19 25.44 -6.32
C ASP A 325 -3.48 25.20 -7.14
N THR A 326 -3.53 25.73 -8.35
CA THR A 326 -4.75 25.70 -9.21
C THR A 326 -4.97 24.38 -9.93
N SER A 327 -4.20 23.33 -9.67
CA SER A 327 -4.40 21.99 -10.26
C SER A 327 -5.44 21.14 -9.53
N TYR A 328 -5.75 21.48 -8.27
CA TYR A 328 -6.76 20.78 -7.46
C TYR A 328 -8.15 21.36 -7.65
N SER A 329 -9.18 20.50 -7.68
CA SER A 329 -10.57 20.94 -7.77
C SER A 329 -11.16 21.39 -6.41
N SER A 330 -12.44 21.79 -6.42
CA SER A 330 -13.21 22.06 -5.19
C SER A 330 -13.37 20.86 -4.26
N GLU A 331 -13.03 19.65 -4.74
CA GLU A 331 -13.11 18.40 -4.01
C GLU A 331 -11.88 18.12 -3.15
N SER A 332 -10.81 18.92 -3.28
CA SER A 332 -9.62 18.88 -2.40
C SER A 332 -9.74 19.84 -1.21
N LEU A 333 -9.23 19.40 -0.06
CA LEU A 333 -9.03 20.26 1.11
C LEU A 333 -7.62 20.87 1.13
N THR A 334 -7.53 22.14 1.52
CA THR A 334 -6.26 22.78 1.86
C THR A 334 -5.67 22.09 3.10
N GLY A 335 -4.54 21.42 2.94
CA GLY A 335 -3.91 20.66 4.01
C GLY A 335 -2.73 21.35 4.67
N VAL A 336 -1.97 20.54 5.41
CA VAL A 336 -0.69 20.90 6.04
C VAL A 336 0.47 20.18 5.33
N THR A 337 1.71 20.38 5.77
CA THR A 337 2.90 19.66 5.27
C THR A 337 2.65 18.15 5.14
N ALA A 338 3.03 17.57 4.01
CA ALA A 338 2.83 16.14 3.72
C ALA A 338 3.39 15.25 4.84
N GLY A 339 2.67 14.17 5.17
CA GLY A 339 3.03 13.26 6.28
C GLY A 339 2.82 13.84 7.70
N SER A 340 2.39 15.09 7.83
CA SER A 340 1.95 15.63 9.13
C SER A 340 0.49 15.25 9.40
N PHE A 341 0.12 15.05 10.66
CA PHE A 341 -1.28 14.84 11.02
C PHE A 341 -2.13 16.08 10.66
N TYR A 342 -3.30 15.86 10.08
CA TYR A 342 -4.20 16.89 9.57
C TYR A 342 -5.60 16.72 10.19
N GLU A 343 -5.99 17.60 11.11
CA GLU A 343 -7.17 17.38 11.95
C GLU A 343 -8.51 17.46 11.21
N GLU A 344 -8.59 18.26 10.15
CA GLU A 344 -9.80 18.38 9.33
C GLU A 344 -9.92 17.17 8.40
N GLY A 345 -8.82 16.77 7.76
CA GLY A 345 -8.77 15.56 6.93
C GLY A 345 -9.07 14.29 7.72
N PHE A 346 -8.47 14.09 8.91
CA PHE A 346 -8.78 12.92 9.74
C PHE A 346 -10.25 12.90 10.19
N ARG A 347 -10.81 14.04 10.58
CA ARG A 347 -12.22 14.16 10.96
C ARG A 347 -13.14 13.82 9.79
N ALA A 348 -12.88 14.37 8.60
CA ALA A 348 -13.64 14.07 7.39
C ALA A 348 -13.58 12.59 7.03
N LEU A 349 -12.39 11.98 7.08
CA LEU A 349 -12.19 10.56 6.82
C LEU A 349 -12.94 9.68 7.83
N TRP A 350 -12.90 10.00 9.13
CA TRP A 350 -13.59 9.22 10.16
C TRP A 350 -15.12 9.36 10.05
N ASP A 351 -15.63 10.59 10.02
CA ASP A 351 -17.08 10.88 10.04
C ASP A 351 -17.81 10.31 8.82
N GLN A 352 -17.10 10.13 7.70
CA GLN A 352 -17.60 9.57 6.44
C GLN A 352 -17.20 8.11 6.21
N GLY A 353 -16.50 7.46 7.16
CA GLY A 353 -15.85 6.17 6.95
C GLY A 353 -16.62 4.93 7.42
N TYR A 354 -15.97 3.78 7.23
CA TYR A 354 -16.43 2.42 7.59
C TYR A 354 -16.85 2.29 9.06
N PHE A 355 -16.10 2.89 10.00
CA PHE A 355 -16.40 2.76 11.43
C PHE A 355 -17.72 3.44 11.82
N VAL A 356 -18.01 4.61 11.26
CA VAL A 356 -19.30 5.29 11.48
C VAL A 356 -20.41 4.59 10.69
N SER A 357 -20.15 4.27 9.42
CA SER A 357 -21.17 3.81 8.47
C SER A 357 -21.58 2.33 8.62
N GLU A 358 -20.62 1.43 8.87
CA GLU A 358 -20.86 -0.01 8.99
C GLU A 358 -20.79 -0.52 10.44
N GLN A 359 -19.93 0.07 11.29
CA GLN A 359 -19.79 -0.33 12.70
C GLN A 359 -20.60 0.52 13.68
N GLY A 360 -21.31 1.55 13.19
CA GLY A 360 -22.21 2.39 14.00
C GLY A 360 -21.51 3.23 15.07
N MET A 361 -20.21 3.52 14.89
CA MET A 361 -19.45 4.35 15.83
C MET A 361 -19.85 5.83 15.73
N SER A 362 -19.65 6.58 16.82
CA SER A 362 -19.97 8.01 16.85
C SER A 362 -19.07 8.82 15.90
N THR A 363 -19.66 9.77 15.18
CA THR A 363 -18.92 10.85 14.54
C THR A 363 -18.16 11.68 15.59
N ILE A 364 -16.97 12.13 15.23
CA ILE A 364 -16.21 13.15 15.94
C ILE A 364 -17.01 14.46 15.98
N SER A 365 -17.61 14.88 14.86
CA SER A 365 -18.37 16.14 14.79
C SER A 365 -19.58 16.16 15.75
N GLY A 366 -20.30 15.05 15.90
CA GLY A 366 -21.39 14.91 16.87
C GLY A 366 -20.93 14.89 18.34
N SER A 367 -19.71 14.43 18.61
CA SER A 367 -19.16 14.32 19.98
C SER A 367 -18.89 15.70 20.60
N THR A 368 -18.62 16.73 19.79
CA THR A 368 -18.48 18.14 20.22
C THR A 368 -19.72 18.72 20.91
N SER A 369 -20.89 18.07 20.81
CA SER A 369 -22.14 18.52 21.44
C SER A 369 -22.37 17.96 22.86
N GLN A 370 -21.49 17.11 23.39
CA GLN A 370 -21.65 16.51 24.73
C GLN A 370 -20.68 17.04 25.81
N THR A 371 -20.25 18.29 25.70
CA THR A 371 -19.58 18.98 26.82
C THR A 371 -20.60 19.52 27.82
N SER A 372 -21.03 18.63 28.73
CA SER A 372 -21.53 18.93 30.08
C SER A 372 -22.44 20.16 30.29
N SER A 373 -23.71 20.04 29.90
CA SER A 373 -24.78 20.85 30.53
C SER A 373 -25.19 20.26 31.89
N GLN A 374 -24.30 20.29 32.88
CA GLN A 374 -24.70 20.18 34.29
C GLN A 374 -25.13 21.55 34.80
N THR A 375 -26.32 21.99 34.41
CA THR A 375 -26.95 23.18 35.00
C THR A 375 -27.84 22.73 36.15
N GLY A 376 -27.37 22.93 37.38
CA GLY A 376 -28.22 22.78 38.56
C GLY A 376 -29.39 23.76 38.50
N ALA A 377 -30.61 23.27 38.73
CA ALA A 377 -31.80 24.10 38.72
C ALA A 377 -31.80 25.07 39.91
N GLN A 378 -31.54 26.36 39.64
CA GLN A 378 -31.96 27.44 40.53
C GLN A 378 -32.70 28.54 39.77
N THR A 379 -33.98 28.66 40.10
CA THR A 379 -34.88 29.73 39.69
C THR A 379 -34.51 31.07 40.32
N SER A 380 -34.42 32.14 39.52
CA SER A 380 -34.96 33.45 39.92
C SER A 380 -35.19 34.35 38.70
N ASN A 381 -36.21 35.21 38.78
CA ASN A 381 -36.62 36.15 37.74
C ASN A 381 -35.88 37.49 37.86
N GLN A 382 -35.56 38.11 36.72
CA GLN A 382 -35.71 39.55 36.38
C GLN A 382 -35.02 39.76 35.01
N THR A 383 -35.69 40.09 33.90
CA THR A 383 -36.53 41.25 33.56
C THR A 383 -35.75 42.54 33.27
N SER A 384 -35.51 42.76 31.97
CA SER A 384 -35.69 44.01 31.22
C SER A 384 -34.49 44.77 30.63
N SER A 385 -34.72 45.21 29.38
CA SER A 385 -34.29 46.48 28.76
C SER A 385 -32.89 46.63 28.13
N GLN A 386 -32.89 46.52 26.80
CA GLN A 386 -32.45 47.55 25.83
C GLN A 386 -31.36 48.57 26.26
N THR A 387 -30.33 48.74 25.43
CA THR A 387 -30.28 49.84 24.42
C THR A 387 -29.04 49.73 23.53
N GLN A 388 -29.17 50.20 22.30
CA GLN A 388 -28.17 50.23 21.22
C GLN A 388 -27.51 51.62 21.15
N THR A 389 -26.19 51.70 21.02
CA THR A 389 -25.51 52.97 20.64
C THR A 389 -24.29 52.72 19.76
N THR A 390 -24.17 53.50 18.68
CA THR A 390 -23.12 53.42 17.66
C THR A 390 -22.33 54.73 17.53
N THR A 391 -21.01 54.66 17.64
CA THR A 391 -19.99 55.62 17.14
C THR A 391 -18.60 55.02 17.41
N GLY A 392 -17.52 55.22 16.64
CA GLY A 392 -17.34 55.90 15.35
C GLY A 392 -15.96 56.59 15.26
N GLY A 393 -15.07 56.16 14.36
CA GLY A 393 -13.96 56.98 13.84
C GLY A 393 -12.49 56.63 14.17
N ASN A 394 -11.71 56.43 13.09
CA ASN A 394 -10.29 56.81 12.87
C ASN A 394 -9.10 56.07 13.55
N SER A 395 -8.56 55.07 12.83
CA SER A 395 -7.19 55.02 12.24
C SER A 395 -6.02 55.80 12.90
N VAL A 396 -4.98 55.07 13.36
CA VAL A 396 -3.54 55.29 13.04
C VAL A 396 -2.82 53.93 12.96
N ASP A 397 -1.74 53.88 12.17
CA ASP A 397 -0.87 52.76 11.80
C ASP A 397 0.21 52.39 12.86
N GLN A 398 0.95 51.29 12.58
CA GLN A 398 2.23 50.80 13.13
C GLN A 398 2.26 49.59 14.10
N THR A 399 2.68 48.47 13.49
CA THR A 399 3.88 47.68 13.86
C THR A 399 4.07 47.20 15.31
N ALA A 400 3.84 45.91 15.52
CA ALA A 400 4.59 45.11 16.50
C ALA A 400 4.69 43.65 16.06
N SER A 401 5.79 43.30 15.38
CA SER A 401 6.15 41.90 15.16
C SER A 401 6.51 41.25 16.50
N VAL A 402 5.71 40.30 16.96
CA VAL A 402 6.12 39.37 18.02
C VAL A 402 6.55 38.07 17.33
N GLY A 403 7.83 38.00 17.01
CA GLY A 403 8.46 36.71 16.71
C GLY A 403 8.43 35.87 17.98
N GLN A 404 7.75 34.73 17.92
CA GLN A 404 8.01 33.61 18.82
C GLN A 404 8.97 32.70 18.06
N ASP A 405 10.22 32.64 18.49
CA ASP A 405 11.20 31.69 17.98
C ASP A 405 10.67 30.27 18.25
N TYR A 406 10.21 29.60 17.19
CA TYR A 406 9.91 28.19 17.28
C TYR A 406 11.23 27.43 17.11
N ASP A 407 11.69 26.82 18.20
CA ASP A 407 12.91 26.00 18.21
C ASP A 407 12.78 24.86 17.18
N SER A 408 13.52 25.01 16.08
CA SER A 408 13.53 24.09 14.94
C SER A 408 14.37 22.84 15.24
N SER A 409 13.92 22.06 16.23
CA SER A 409 14.47 20.75 16.57
C SER A 409 13.43 19.61 16.43
N THR A 410 12.29 19.88 15.79
CA THR A 410 11.27 18.87 15.48
C THR A 410 11.52 18.22 14.11
N GLN A 411 11.40 16.90 14.11
CA GLN A 411 11.54 16.00 12.96
C GLN A 411 10.57 16.43 11.86
N SER A 412 11.08 16.84 10.70
CA SER A 412 10.23 17.10 9.52
C SER A 412 9.44 15.84 9.20
N GLY A 413 8.12 15.99 8.98
CA GLY A 413 7.29 14.88 8.52
C GLY A 413 7.89 14.27 7.25
N THR A 414 8.28 13.01 7.32
CA THR A 414 8.83 12.27 6.18
C THR A 414 7.66 11.80 5.32
N GLY A 415 7.55 12.32 4.10
CA GLY A 415 6.37 12.20 3.26
C GLY A 415 5.88 10.75 3.07
N THR A 416 4.63 10.51 3.49
CA THR A 416 3.88 9.27 3.28
C THR A 416 2.97 9.38 2.05
N VAL A 417 3.46 10.00 0.98
CA VAL A 417 2.64 10.41 -0.18
C VAL A 417 3.11 9.75 -1.46
N ALA A 418 2.13 9.26 -2.21
CA ALA A 418 2.29 8.94 -3.61
C ALA A 418 2.41 10.23 -4.45
N SER A 419 2.99 10.07 -5.63
CA SER A 419 3.15 11.05 -6.70
C SER A 419 1.78 11.33 -7.34
N ALA A 420 1.65 12.50 -7.97
CA ALA A 420 0.39 12.91 -8.62
C ALA A 420 0.00 12.02 -9.83
N ASP A 421 -1.31 11.76 -9.97
CA ASP A 421 -1.91 11.07 -11.13
C ASP A 421 -1.61 11.84 -12.45
N ILE A 422 -0.70 11.35 -13.30
CA ILE A 422 -0.49 11.93 -14.64
C ILE A 422 -1.53 11.38 -15.63
N ILE A 423 -2.77 11.90 -15.55
CA ILE A 423 -3.78 11.71 -16.59
C ILE A 423 -3.60 12.77 -17.66
N SER A 424 -2.87 12.44 -18.73
CA SER A 424 -2.79 13.29 -19.92
C SER A 424 -4.08 13.20 -20.74
N SER A 425 -5.05 14.06 -20.45
CA SER A 425 -6.27 14.19 -21.26
C SER A 425 -6.81 15.63 -21.34
N GLN A 426 -6.10 16.51 -22.05
CA GLN A 426 -6.73 17.62 -22.76
C GLN A 426 -6.27 17.64 -24.22
N SER A 427 -7.11 17.07 -25.09
CA SER A 427 -7.02 17.35 -26.53
C SER A 427 -7.66 18.71 -26.78
N SER A 428 -6.84 19.75 -26.93
CA SER A 428 -7.29 21.06 -27.40
C SER A 428 -6.58 21.38 -28.71
N THR A 429 -7.29 21.18 -29.83
CA THR A 429 -6.84 21.62 -31.16
C THR A 429 -6.70 23.14 -31.20
N THR A 430 -5.46 23.63 -31.33
CA THR A 430 -5.18 25.01 -31.75
C THR A 430 -4.22 25.01 -32.94
N THR A 431 -4.59 25.78 -33.96
CA THR A 431 -3.92 25.86 -35.26
C THR A 431 -2.52 26.48 -35.14
N PRO A 432 -1.49 25.98 -35.84
CA PRO A 432 -0.15 26.56 -35.77
C PRO A 432 -0.08 27.89 -36.55
N THR A 433 0.27 28.97 -35.86
CA THR A 433 0.57 30.26 -36.49
C THR A 433 2.01 30.28 -36.97
N THR A 434 2.21 30.47 -38.27
CA THR A 434 3.52 30.52 -38.92
C THR A 434 4.32 31.76 -38.50
N ALA A 435 5.54 31.57 -37.98
CA ALA A 435 6.56 32.62 -37.86
C ALA A 435 7.83 32.15 -38.57
N THR A 436 8.17 32.81 -39.68
CA THR A 436 9.34 32.49 -40.50
C THR A 436 10.59 33.17 -39.96
N ALA A 437 11.68 32.42 -39.77
CA ALA A 437 13.02 32.97 -39.61
C ALA A 437 14.01 32.22 -40.53
N THR A 438 14.51 32.92 -41.54
CA THR A 438 15.46 32.43 -42.56
C THR A 438 16.89 32.43 -41.98
N PRO A 439 17.76 31.45 -42.32
CA PRO A 439 19.01 31.22 -41.58
C PRO A 439 20.19 32.08 -42.05
N THR A 440 21.11 32.36 -41.13
CA THR A 440 22.46 32.86 -41.44
C THR A 440 23.45 31.71 -41.29
N ALA A 441 24.15 31.37 -42.38
CA ALA A 441 25.19 30.36 -42.38
C ALA A 441 26.57 30.97 -42.11
N THR A 442 27.39 30.30 -41.30
CA THR A 442 28.84 30.55 -41.25
C THR A 442 29.58 29.21 -41.21
N THR A 443 30.46 29.00 -42.18
CA THR A 443 31.20 27.76 -42.41
C THR A 443 32.53 27.72 -41.66
N SER A 444 32.80 26.62 -40.94
CA SER A 444 34.18 26.13 -40.72
C SER A 444 34.21 24.64 -40.34
N THR A 445 34.67 23.80 -41.28
CA THR A 445 34.92 22.37 -41.08
C THR A 445 36.36 22.15 -40.64
N PRO A 446 36.63 21.32 -39.63
CA PRO A 446 37.91 20.62 -39.48
C PRO A 446 37.78 19.12 -39.81
N THR A 447 38.69 18.64 -40.66
CA THR A 447 38.81 17.26 -41.15
C THR A 447 39.28 16.30 -40.05
N PRO A 448 38.82 15.02 -40.00
CA PRO A 448 39.31 14.03 -39.05
C PRO A 448 40.70 13.49 -39.42
N THR A 449 41.58 13.33 -38.42
CA THR A 449 42.92 12.74 -38.59
C THR A 449 42.91 11.25 -38.24
N THR A 450 43.31 10.41 -39.19
CA THR A 450 43.44 8.96 -39.04
C THR A 450 44.61 8.57 -38.11
N ALA A 451 44.37 7.67 -37.16
CA ALA A 451 45.41 6.95 -36.43
C ALA A 451 45.00 5.48 -36.20
N THR A 452 45.75 4.55 -36.79
CA THR A 452 45.47 3.10 -36.77
C THR A 452 46.27 2.40 -35.66
N PRO A 453 45.64 1.55 -34.83
CA PRO A 453 46.34 0.50 -34.09
C PRO A 453 46.31 -0.82 -34.88
N VAL A 454 47.45 -1.52 -34.91
CA VAL A 454 47.62 -2.81 -35.60
C VAL A 454 46.97 -3.95 -34.82
N ALA A 455 46.21 -4.80 -35.50
CA ALA A 455 45.75 -6.08 -34.97
C ALA A 455 46.77 -7.19 -35.29
N THR A 456 47.12 -8.01 -34.29
CA THR A 456 47.96 -9.20 -34.49
C THR A 456 47.23 -10.44 -33.96
N THR A 457 46.83 -11.31 -34.87
CA THR A 457 46.10 -12.55 -34.59
C THR A 457 47.08 -13.69 -34.30
N ALA A 458 46.90 -14.45 -33.21
CA ALA A 458 47.60 -15.71 -32.99
C ALA A 458 46.85 -16.68 -32.05
N ALA A 459 46.44 -17.83 -32.59
CA ALA A 459 45.97 -19.04 -31.91
C ALA A 459 45.98 -20.20 -32.94
N PRO A 460 45.92 -21.51 -32.58
CA PRO A 460 45.86 -22.12 -31.23
C PRO A 460 46.81 -23.35 -31.03
N THR A 461 46.58 -24.10 -29.94
CA THR A 461 46.90 -25.54 -29.68
C THR A 461 48.35 -25.99 -29.39
N PRO A 462 48.57 -27.15 -28.72
CA PRO A 462 47.74 -27.85 -27.71
C PRO A 462 48.48 -28.10 -26.36
N ALA A 463 47.75 -28.55 -25.33
CA ALA A 463 48.33 -28.93 -24.04
C ALA A 463 48.86 -30.38 -24.04
N THR A 464 50.03 -30.60 -23.43
CA THR A 464 50.61 -31.93 -23.19
C THR A 464 50.42 -32.33 -21.73
N ALA A 465 49.95 -33.55 -21.49
CA ALA A 465 49.79 -34.10 -20.14
C ALA A 465 51.11 -34.70 -19.62
N THR A 466 51.38 -34.53 -18.32
CA THR A 466 52.33 -35.37 -17.58
C THR A 466 51.75 -35.77 -16.23
N THR A 467 51.62 -37.07 -16.01
CA THR A 467 51.21 -37.70 -14.75
C THR A 467 52.30 -37.65 -13.69
N SER A 468 51.91 -37.45 -12.43
CA SER A 468 52.65 -38.02 -11.28
C SER A 468 51.68 -38.38 -10.14
N THR A 469 51.47 -39.68 -9.96
CA THR A 469 50.80 -40.30 -8.81
C THR A 469 51.66 -40.23 -7.56
N THR A 470 51.06 -39.87 -6.40
CA THR A 470 51.42 -40.50 -5.12
C THR A 470 50.17 -40.74 -4.29
N THR A 471 49.98 -42.00 -3.91
CA THR A 471 48.89 -42.50 -3.07
C THR A 471 49.14 -42.18 -1.60
N SER A 472 48.10 -41.81 -0.83
CA SER A 472 47.87 -42.39 0.50
C SER A 472 46.46 -42.09 1.02
N GLN A 473 45.78 -43.16 1.44
CA GLN A 473 44.53 -43.08 2.18
C GLN A 473 44.82 -42.69 3.63
N THR A 474 43.94 -41.92 4.26
CA THR A 474 43.42 -42.31 5.58
C THR A 474 42.09 -41.63 5.87
N SER A 475 41.24 -42.36 6.57
CA SER A 475 39.82 -42.10 6.75
C SER A 475 39.47 -41.64 8.17
N VAL A 476 38.20 -41.20 8.35
CA VAL A 476 37.34 -41.38 9.55
C VAL A 476 36.84 -40.11 10.27
N SER A 477 35.51 -40.11 10.44
CA SER A 477 34.67 -39.43 11.46
C SER A 477 34.25 -37.96 11.30
N CYS A 478 33.04 -37.82 10.78
CA CYS A 478 32.07 -36.81 11.18
C CYS A 478 31.80 -36.86 12.70
N LYS A 479 31.63 -35.71 13.37
CA LYS A 479 31.08 -35.61 14.73
C LYS A 479 30.06 -34.47 14.83
N ALA A 480 28.78 -34.82 14.86
CA ALA A 480 27.71 -33.90 15.25
C ALA A 480 27.83 -33.53 16.75
N LYS A 481 27.64 -32.25 17.09
CA LYS A 481 27.52 -31.79 18.48
C LYS A 481 26.07 -31.41 18.80
N LYS A 482 25.42 -32.31 19.54
CA LYS A 482 24.14 -32.10 20.24
C LYS A 482 24.35 -31.08 21.37
N ARG A 483 23.54 -30.02 21.47
CA ARG A 483 23.52 -29.11 22.63
C ARG A 483 22.17 -29.25 23.34
N LEU A 484 22.21 -29.67 24.62
CA LEU A 484 21.01 -29.80 25.45
C LEU A 484 20.55 -28.43 25.97
N ARG A 485 19.22 -28.28 26.11
CA ARG A 485 18.62 -27.27 27.00
C ARG A 485 18.92 -27.63 28.47
N LYS A 486 19.02 -26.61 29.33
CA LYS A 486 18.82 -26.78 30.77
C LYS A 486 17.40 -26.35 31.14
N LEU A 487 16.90 -26.95 32.23
CA LEU A 487 15.67 -26.61 32.93
C LEU A 487 15.77 -25.21 33.56
#